data_AF-A0A6C0E3A1-F1
#
_entry.id   AF-A0A6C0E3A1-F1
#
_cell.length_a   1.000
_cell.length_b   1.000
_cell.length_c   1.000
_cell.angle_alpha   90.00
_cell.angle_beta   90.00
_cell.angle_gamma   90.00
#
_symmetry.space_group_name_H-M   'P 1'
#
loop_
_entity.id
_entity.type
_entity.pdbx_description
1 polymer ?
#
loop_
_entity_poly.entity_id
_entity_poly.type
_entity_poly.pdbx_seq_one_letter_code
_entity_poly.pdbx_strand_id
1 'polypeptide(L)'
;MSIPNTLTIYINTSIPGNQFIKYNPTMTIPNIDSKNVYFNPLVKLSQPVIDKTPKKDIVTQFFEKGLFNTLLVRSEQFTKPRNLIQATQEGFVDNNIEITLKNIFKPNSVFYLNKQPYTVYSFEWEKGNWKIDTKITEVPKTYKGQYGISTMNYRIIMEEQLKEAKQALHNLPRDVIYGSAINQDSSYQFPSQPLGMPISSKPTSNLSYYIDITLILYPGENIPLAERPAIGCRNTKHKLNKAWAELLGKTYSLQPHYYESKEPSRSKTRKMKRH
;
A
#
# COMPACT_ATOMS: atom_id res chain seq x y z
N MET A 1 -18.75 -7.57 16.18
CA MET A 1 -17.91 -6.44 15.75
C MET A 1 -17.13 -6.87 14.51
N SER A 2 -17.13 -6.08 13.43
CA SER A 2 -16.35 -6.43 12.23
C SER A 2 -14.89 -6.01 12.42
N ILE A 3 -13.94 -6.89 12.12
CA ILE A 3 -12.52 -6.63 12.30
C ILE A 3 -11.92 -6.34 10.92
N PRO A 4 -11.21 -5.22 10.71
CA PRO A 4 -10.58 -4.95 9.43
C PRO A 4 -9.54 -6.02 9.11
N ASN A 5 -9.53 -6.50 7.87
CA ASN A 5 -8.72 -7.65 7.47
C ASN A 5 -7.89 -7.43 6.20
N THR A 6 -7.79 -6.19 5.76
CA THR A 6 -6.94 -5.77 4.66
C THR A 6 -6.23 -4.47 5.01
N LEU A 7 -5.15 -4.21 4.27
CA LEU A 7 -4.41 -2.96 4.29
C LEU A 7 -4.51 -2.29 2.92
N THR A 8 -5.16 -1.13 2.88
CA THR A 8 -5.19 -0.23 1.74
C THR A 8 -4.02 0.74 1.84
N ILE A 9 -3.12 0.70 0.86
CA ILE A 9 -1.90 1.51 0.85
C ILE A 9 -2.00 2.53 -0.28
N TYR A 10 -1.84 3.81 0.04
CA TYR A 10 -1.58 4.84 -0.96
C TYR A 10 -0.10 5.22 -0.93
N ILE A 11 0.43 5.47 -2.11
CA ILE A 11 1.83 5.72 -2.35
C ILE A 11 1.98 7.13 -2.89
N ASN A 12 2.78 7.92 -2.18
CA ASN A 12 3.36 9.16 -2.67
C ASN A 12 4.71 8.83 -3.32
N THR A 13 4.95 9.25 -4.56
CA THR A 13 6.24 9.05 -5.23
C THR A 13 6.61 10.22 -6.13
N SER A 14 7.89 10.34 -6.47
CA SER A 14 8.40 11.40 -7.35
C SER A 14 8.26 11.05 -8.83
N ILE A 15 7.59 9.95 -9.20
CA ILE A 15 7.44 9.55 -10.60
C ILE A 15 6.41 10.45 -11.30
N PRO A 16 6.77 11.16 -12.39
CA PRO A 16 5.84 12.02 -13.11
C PRO A 16 4.58 11.28 -13.56
N GLY A 17 3.42 11.90 -13.33
CA GLY A 17 2.10 11.34 -13.65
C GLY A 17 1.64 10.20 -12.74
N ASN A 18 2.44 9.79 -11.76
CA ASN A 18 2.13 8.73 -10.81
C ASN A 18 2.44 9.18 -9.37
N GLN A 19 2.33 10.48 -9.07
CA GLN A 19 2.78 11.04 -7.80
C GLN A 19 1.95 10.56 -6.61
N PHE A 20 0.67 10.29 -6.83
CA PHE A 20 -0.24 9.75 -5.82
C PHE A 20 -1.03 8.60 -6.44
N ILE A 21 -0.80 7.38 -5.95
CA ILE A 21 -1.42 6.17 -6.50
C ILE A 21 -1.88 5.24 -5.38
N LYS A 22 -2.91 4.44 -5.66
CA LYS A 22 -3.27 3.32 -4.80
C LYS A 22 -2.41 2.11 -5.17
N TYR A 23 -1.78 1.50 -4.17
CA TYR A 23 -1.02 0.29 -4.35
C TYR A 23 -1.90 -0.88 -4.81
N ASN A 24 -1.37 -1.70 -5.70
CA ASN A 24 -1.95 -2.97 -6.09
C ASN A 24 -0.86 -4.05 -6.05
N PRO A 25 -1.14 -5.28 -5.58
CA PRO A 25 -0.14 -6.37 -5.55
C PRO A 25 0.59 -6.62 -6.88
N THR A 26 -0.06 -6.36 -8.02
CA THR A 26 0.57 -6.44 -9.36
C THR A 26 1.73 -5.48 -9.57
N MET A 27 1.83 -4.43 -8.74
CA MET A 27 2.97 -3.50 -8.71
C MET A 27 4.21 -4.11 -8.06
N THR A 28 4.09 -5.20 -7.30
CA THR A 28 5.25 -5.91 -6.72
C THR A 28 5.46 -7.27 -7.35
N ILE A 29 4.37 -8.00 -7.65
CA ILE A 29 4.40 -9.32 -8.27
C ILE A 29 3.53 -9.26 -9.53
N PRO A 30 4.12 -9.14 -10.73
CA PRO A 30 3.37 -9.13 -11.98
C PRO A 30 2.49 -10.39 -12.11
N ASN A 31 1.28 -10.21 -12.65
CA ASN A 31 0.31 -11.29 -12.91
C ASN A 31 -0.25 -12.01 -11.69
N ILE A 32 -0.06 -11.50 -10.46
CA ILE A 32 -0.78 -12.02 -9.31
C ILE A 32 -2.28 -11.73 -9.42
N ASP A 33 -3.12 -12.72 -9.14
CA ASP A 33 -4.59 -12.60 -9.21
C ASP A 33 -5.18 -11.83 -7.99
N SER A 34 -4.36 -11.56 -6.99
CA SER A 34 -4.80 -10.85 -5.79
C SER A 34 -4.86 -9.34 -5.97
N LYS A 35 -5.94 -8.75 -5.44
CA LYS A 35 -6.13 -7.29 -5.35
C LYS A 35 -5.94 -6.76 -3.94
N ASN A 36 -5.74 -7.64 -2.96
CA ASN A 36 -5.76 -7.29 -1.55
C ASN A 36 -4.39 -7.51 -0.90
N VAL A 37 -4.03 -6.61 0.00
CA VAL A 37 -3.01 -6.88 1.01
C VAL A 37 -3.75 -7.37 2.25
N TYR A 38 -3.58 -8.64 2.59
CA TYR A 38 -4.21 -9.22 3.77
C TYR A 38 -3.58 -8.67 5.04
N PHE A 39 -4.43 -8.45 6.05
CA PHE A 39 -4.03 -7.86 7.31
C PHE A 39 -4.80 -8.52 8.46
N ASN A 40 -4.18 -8.57 9.64
CA ASN A 40 -4.85 -9.00 10.86
C ASN A 40 -4.31 -8.16 12.01
N PRO A 41 -5.16 -7.40 12.73
CA PRO A 41 -4.70 -6.60 13.85
C PRO A 41 -4.51 -7.42 15.14
N LEU A 42 -5.13 -8.59 15.28
CA LEU A 42 -5.22 -9.35 16.53
C LEU A 42 -4.01 -10.27 16.78
N VAL A 43 -3.30 -10.66 15.73
CA VAL A 43 -2.11 -11.51 15.80
C VAL A 43 -0.91 -10.66 15.45
N LYS A 44 0.01 -10.46 16.41
CA LYS A 44 1.25 -9.72 16.17
C LYS A 44 2.14 -10.49 15.22
N LEU A 45 2.44 -9.91 14.06
CA LEU A 45 3.38 -10.45 13.10
C LEU A 45 4.81 -10.35 13.66
N SER A 46 5.66 -11.27 13.23
CA SER A 46 7.05 -11.37 13.68
C SER A 46 7.97 -11.54 12.47
N GLN A 47 8.95 -10.64 12.33
CA GLN A 47 9.93 -10.73 11.24
C GLN A 47 10.69 -12.08 11.25
N PRO A 48 11.16 -12.61 12.40
CA PRO A 48 11.73 -13.96 12.47
C PRO A 48 10.84 -15.09 11.91
N VAL A 49 9.51 -14.96 11.98
CA VAL A 49 8.58 -15.96 11.40
C VAL A 49 8.54 -15.82 9.87
N ILE A 50 8.56 -14.58 9.38
CA ILE A 50 8.59 -14.27 7.95
C ILE A 50 9.91 -14.70 7.31
N ASP A 51 11.04 -14.50 8.00
CA ASP A 51 12.37 -14.86 7.51
C ASP A 51 12.53 -16.38 7.35
N LYS A 52 11.72 -17.18 8.05
CA LYS A 52 11.65 -18.65 7.92
C LYS A 52 10.74 -19.13 6.77
N THR A 53 9.96 -18.23 6.17
CA THR A 53 9.13 -18.55 4.99
C THR A 53 10.04 -18.75 3.77
N PRO A 54 9.74 -19.70 2.86
CA PRO A 54 10.46 -19.82 1.59
C PRO A 54 10.55 -18.48 0.84
N LYS A 55 11.71 -18.17 0.25
CA LYS A 55 11.97 -16.84 -0.35
C LYS A 55 10.89 -16.37 -1.32
N LYS A 56 10.33 -17.28 -2.13
CA LYS A 56 9.25 -17.00 -3.09
C LYS A 56 7.93 -16.58 -2.45
N ASP A 57 7.71 -16.96 -1.19
CA ASP A 57 6.44 -16.77 -0.48
C ASP A 57 6.53 -15.61 0.52
N ILE A 58 7.72 -15.03 0.76
CA ILE A 58 7.93 -13.93 1.73
C ILE A 58 7.00 -12.75 1.44
N VAL A 59 6.85 -12.38 0.16
CA VAL A 59 5.97 -11.28 -0.25
C VAL A 59 4.56 -11.80 -0.56
N THR A 60 4.47 -12.91 -1.30
CA THR A 60 3.20 -13.52 -1.73
C THR A 60 2.28 -13.89 -0.55
N GLN A 61 2.84 -14.21 0.63
CA GLN A 61 2.04 -14.49 1.82
C GLN A 61 1.17 -13.33 2.30
N PHE A 62 1.47 -12.09 1.90
CA PHE A 62 0.61 -10.93 2.18
C PHE A 62 -0.51 -10.76 1.16
N PHE A 63 -0.47 -11.48 0.03
CA PHE A 63 -1.41 -11.33 -1.07
C PHE A 63 -2.29 -12.57 -1.28
N GLU A 64 -1.92 -13.71 -0.72
CA GLU A 64 -2.70 -14.94 -0.79
C GLU A 64 -3.30 -15.31 0.56
N LYS A 65 -4.62 -15.54 0.60
CA LYS A 65 -5.34 -15.78 1.85
C LYS A 65 -4.83 -17.01 2.60
N GLY A 66 -4.54 -18.09 1.88
CA GLY A 66 -4.05 -19.34 2.46
C GLY A 66 -2.68 -19.16 3.11
N LEU A 67 -1.73 -18.56 2.38
CA LEU A 67 -0.40 -18.27 2.92
C LEU A 67 -0.44 -17.28 4.08
N PHE A 68 -1.31 -16.26 4.01
CA PHE A 68 -1.49 -15.31 5.11
C PHE A 68 -2.00 -16.01 6.36
N ASN A 69 -3.00 -16.87 6.26
CA ASN A 69 -3.49 -17.65 7.41
C ASN A 69 -2.39 -18.52 8.02
N THR A 70 -1.57 -19.16 7.19
CA THR A 70 -0.40 -19.92 7.66
C THR A 70 0.64 -19.02 8.36
N LEU A 71 0.83 -17.79 7.89
CA LEU A 71 1.65 -16.79 8.60
C LEU A 71 1.06 -16.44 9.97
N LEU A 72 -0.26 -16.25 10.06
CA LEU A 72 -0.93 -15.95 11.34
C LEU A 72 -0.74 -17.09 12.34
N VAL A 73 -1.03 -18.34 11.95
CA VAL A 73 -0.88 -19.51 12.83
C VAL A 73 0.56 -19.67 13.32
N ARG A 74 1.56 -19.41 12.46
CA ARG A 74 2.98 -19.46 12.87
C ARG A 74 3.41 -18.28 13.75
N SER A 75 2.72 -17.15 13.64
CA SER A 75 3.00 -15.93 14.42
C SER A 75 2.24 -15.91 15.75
N GLU A 76 1.16 -16.69 15.85
CA GLU A 76 0.38 -16.92 17.06
C GLU A 76 1.21 -17.75 18.03
N GLN A 77 2.13 -17.09 18.74
CA GLN A 77 2.67 -17.63 19.99
C GLN A 77 1.49 -17.86 20.93
N PHE A 78 1.51 -18.93 21.75
CA PHE A 78 0.48 -19.38 22.70
C PHE A 78 -0.09 -18.27 23.61
N THR A 79 -0.80 -17.31 23.05
CA THR A 79 -1.25 -16.09 23.70
C THR A 79 -2.76 -16.04 23.69
N LYS A 80 -3.32 -15.39 24.70
CA LYS A 80 -4.77 -15.30 24.88
C LYS A 80 -5.41 -14.57 23.68
N PRO A 81 -6.65 -14.93 23.31
CA PRO A 81 -7.42 -14.18 22.33
C PRO A 81 -7.47 -12.71 22.73
N ARG A 82 -7.14 -11.81 21.79
CA ARG A 82 -7.19 -10.35 21.99
C ARG A 82 -8.38 -9.77 21.26
N ASN A 83 -8.98 -8.74 21.85
CA ASN A 83 -9.92 -7.89 21.13
C ASN A 83 -9.17 -6.76 20.41
N LEU A 84 -9.89 -6.05 19.53
CA LEU A 84 -9.30 -5.00 18.70
C LEU A 84 -8.71 -3.85 19.54
N ILE A 85 -9.37 -3.46 20.65
CA ILE A 85 -8.91 -2.38 21.54
C ILE A 85 -7.55 -2.73 22.13
N GLN A 86 -7.43 -3.93 22.72
CA GLN A 86 -6.18 -4.42 23.30
C GLN A 86 -5.07 -4.49 22.26
N ALA A 87 -5.36 -5.05 21.09
CA ALA A 87 -4.38 -5.16 20.02
C ALA A 87 -3.88 -3.79 19.52
N THR A 88 -4.76 -2.80 19.42
CA THR A 88 -4.39 -1.42 19.09
C THR A 88 -3.51 -0.81 20.18
N GLN A 89 -3.91 -0.92 21.46
CA GLN A 89 -3.16 -0.38 22.60
C GLN A 89 -1.78 -1.05 22.79
N GLU A 90 -1.67 -2.36 22.51
CA GLU A 90 -0.41 -3.12 22.53
C GLU A 90 0.47 -2.87 21.28
N GLY A 91 0.03 -2.02 20.35
CA GLY A 91 0.78 -1.62 19.15
C GLY A 91 0.88 -2.70 18.08
N PHE A 92 -0.06 -3.65 18.02
CA PHE A 92 -0.04 -4.72 17.02
C PHE A 92 -0.30 -4.17 15.63
N VAL A 93 -1.22 -3.21 15.52
CA VAL A 93 -1.55 -2.55 14.24
C VAL A 93 -0.30 -1.94 13.62
N ASP A 94 0.41 -1.09 14.37
CA ASP A 94 1.63 -0.44 13.89
C ASP A 94 2.72 -1.45 13.51
N ASN A 95 2.97 -2.42 14.40
CA ASN A 95 3.94 -3.48 14.15
C ASN A 95 3.65 -4.24 12.87
N ASN A 96 2.38 -4.59 12.67
CA ASN A 96 1.96 -5.40 11.52
C ASN A 96 2.02 -4.59 10.22
N ILE A 97 1.68 -3.30 10.25
CA ILE A 97 1.86 -2.40 9.12
C ILE A 97 3.35 -2.30 8.77
N GLU A 98 4.20 -2.03 9.76
CA GLU A 98 5.64 -1.88 9.55
C GLU A 98 6.27 -3.14 8.94
N ILE A 99 5.95 -4.31 9.49
CA ILE A 99 6.43 -5.60 8.97
C ILE A 99 5.93 -5.82 7.54
N THR A 100 4.66 -5.56 7.27
CA THR A 100 4.08 -5.73 5.92
C THR A 100 4.81 -4.84 4.91
N LEU A 101 5.00 -3.55 5.24
CA LEU A 101 5.67 -2.58 4.36
C LEU A 101 7.14 -2.93 4.12
N LYS A 102 7.89 -3.33 5.16
CA LYS A 102 9.31 -3.72 5.06
C LYS A 102 9.53 -4.88 4.09
N ASN A 103 8.57 -5.81 4.02
CA ASN A 103 8.67 -6.98 3.15
C ASN A 103 8.18 -6.68 1.72
N ILE A 104 7.11 -5.89 1.55
CA ILE A 104 6.58 -5.52 0.22
C ILE A 104 7.50 -4.52 -0.50
N PHE A 105 8.01 -3.50 0.21
CA PHE A 105 8.81 -2.40 -0.34
C PHE A 105 10.28 -2.51 0.06
N LYS A 106 10.83 -3.72 -0.03
CA LYS A 106 12.22 -3.97 0.33
C LYS A 106 13.17 -3.17 -0.58
N PRO A 107 14.18 -2.46 -0.04
CA PRO A 107 15.17 -1.78 -0.87
C PRO A 107 15.85 -2.73 -1.87
N ASN A 108 16.07 -2.23 -3.09
CA ASN A 108 16.57 -2.97 -4.25
C ASN A 108 15.63 -4.05 -4.80
N SER A 109 14.35 -4.06 -4.44
CA SER A 109 13.35 -4.85 -5.16
C SER A 109 12.77 -4.10 -6.35
N VAL A 110 12.29 -4.83 -7.35
CA VAL A 110 11.57 -4.27 -8.50
C VAL A 110 10.12 -3.95 -8.10
N PHE A 111 9.62 -2.85 -8.61
CA PHE A 111 8.29 -2.32 -8.44
C PHE A 111 7.79 -1.81 -9.80
N TYR A 112 6.53 -2.06 -10.14
CA TYR A 112 5.99 -1.81 -11.46
C TYR A 112 4.94 -0.70 -11.43
N LEU A 113 5.14 0.31 -12.27
CA LEU A 113 4.15 1.36 -12.55
C LEU A 113 3.82 1.32 -14.03
N ASN A 114 2.54 1.14 -14.37
CA ASN A 114 2.08 1.05 -15.76
C ASN A 114 2.90 0.03 -16.59
N LYS A 115 3.21 -1.12 -15.98
CA LYS A 115 4.05 -2.20 -16.52
C LYS A 115 5.53 -1.85 -16.73
N GLN A 116 5.98 -0.65 -16.34
CA GLN A 116 7.38 -0.26 -16.38
C GLN A 116 8.08 -0.56 -15.06
N PRO A 117 9.29 -1.14 -15.07
CA PRO A 117 10.01 -1.48 -13.85
C PRO A 117 10.69 -0.25 -13.24
N TYR A 118 10.67 -0.20 -11.92
CA TYR A 118 11.37 0.73 -11.07
C TYR A 118 12.02 -0.06 -9.92
N THR A 119 13.14 0.40 -9.42
CA THR A 119 13.78 -0.17 -8.23
C THR A 119 13.41 0.66 -7.02
N VAL A 120 13.00 -0.01 -5.95
CA VAL A 120 12.75 0.62 -4.66
C VAL A 120 14.09 1.05 -4.05
N TYR A 121 14.26 2.35 -3.84
CA TYR A 121 15.40 2.87 -3.07
C TYR A 121 15.10 2.83 -1.57
N SER A 122 13.95 3.39 -1.18
CA SER A 122 13.47 3.41 0.20
C SER A 122 11.96 3.65 0.24
N PHE A 123 11.34 3.30 1.36
CA PHE A 123 10.00 3.75 1.69
C PHE A 123 10.00 4.45 3.05
N GLU A 124 8.99 5.29 3.28
CA GLU A 124 8.75 5.98 4.54
C GLU A 124 7.28 5.86 4.90
N TRP A 125 7.03 5.48 6.15
CA TRP A 125 5.71 5.45 6.75
C TRP A 125 5.83 5.99 8.17
N GLU A 126 4.86 6.77 8.59
CA GLU A 126 4.81 7.35 9.92
C GLU A 126 3.98 6.45 10.84
N LYS A 127 4.60 6.00 11.93
CA LYS A 127 3.93 5.14 12.91
C LYS A 127 2.69 5.86 13.47
N GLY A 128 1.57 5.16 13.58
CA GLY A 128 0.30 5.76 13.99
C GLY A 128 -0.42 6.53 12.87
N ASN A 129 0.17 6.67 11.69
CA ASN A 129 -0.51 7.26 10.52
C ASN A 129 -1.29 6.17 9.78
N TRP A 130 -2.40 5.77 10.39
CA TRP A 130 -3.35 4.83 9.84
C TRP A 130 -4.77 5.16 10.31
N LYS A 131 -5.78 4.82 9.51
CA LYS A 131 -7.19 4.84 9.93
C LYS A 131 -7.91 3.57 9.52
N ILE A 132 -9.01 3.25 10.18
CA ILE A 132 -9.96 2.24 9.71
C ILE A 132 -11.06 2.94 8.90
N ASP A 133 -11.37 2.40 7.73
CA ASP A 133 -12.49 2.86 6.92
C ASP A 133 -13.15 1.70 6.16
N THR A 134 -14.26 2.02 5.52
CA THR A 134 -15.01 1.13 4.64
C THR A 134 -14.26 0.87 3.34
N LYS A 135 -14.21 -0.40 2.91
CA LYS A 135 -13.62 -0.81 1.62
C LYS A 135 -14.32 -0.18 0.42
N ILE A 136 -15.65 -0.16 0.48
CA ILE A 136 -16.50 0.59 -0.46
C ILE A 136 -16.76 1.93 0.20
N THR A 137 -16.27 3.01 -0.40
CA THR A 137 -16.54 4.38 0.07
C THR A 137 -17.74 5.00 -0.64
N GLU A 138 -17.99 4.56 -1.89
CA GLU A 138 -19.09 5.02 -2.73
C GLU A 138 -19.55 3.91 -3.68
N VAL A 139 -20.83 3.95 -4.05
CA VAL A 139 -21.39 3.02 -5.03
C VAL A 139 -21.04 3.53 -6.43
N PRO A 140 -20.39 2.71 -7.28
CA PRO A 140 -20.04 3.14 -8.64
C PRO A 140 -21.28 3.56 -9.43
N LYS A 141 -21.22 4.74 -10.07
CA LYS A 141 -22.31 5.24 -10.93
C LYS A 141 -22.52 4.40 -12.18
N THR A 142 -21.50 3.68 -12.63
CA THR A 142 -21.53 2.82 -13.82
C THR A 142 -20.86 1.48 -13.55
N TYR A 143 -21.49 0.40 -14.00
CA TYR A 143 -20.93 -0.96 -13.98
C TYR A 143 -20.73 -1.42 -15.42
N LYS A 144 -19.48 -1.69 -15.83
CA LYS A 144 -19.13 -2.30 -17.12
C LYS A 144 -18.81 -3.78 -16.91
N GLY A 145 -19.81 -4.57 -16.50
CA GLY A 145 -19.66 -6.02 -16.40
C GLY A 145 -19.98 -6.72 -17.72
N GLN A 146 -19.12 -7.65 -18.12
CA GLN A 146 -19.48 -8.75 -19.00
C GLN A 146 -20.42 -9.69 -18.20
N TYR A 147 -21.53 -10.11 -18.81
CA TYR A 147 -22.61 -10.94 -18.26
C TYR A 147 -23.70 -10.24 -17.41
N GLY A 148 -24.85 -10.03 -18.06
CA GLY A 148 -26.22 -10.33 -17.58
C GLY A 148 -26.81 -9.67 -16.33
N ILE A 149 -26.02 -9.02 -15.47
CA ILE A 149 -26.54 -8.38 -14.26
C ILE A 149 -27.03 -6.97 -14.63
N SER A 150 -28.31 -6.71 -14.43
CA SER A 150 -28.85 -5.36 -14.60
C SER A 150 -28.08 -4.41 -13.67
N THR A 151 -27.73 -3.21 -14.17
CA THR A 151 -27.05 -2.16 -13.40
C THR A 151 -27.76 -1.87 -12.06
N MET A 152 -29.07 -2.08 -12.00
CA MET A 152 -29.89 -1.93 -10.80
C MET A 152 -29.57 -2.98 -9.72
N ASN A 153 -29.48 -4.26 -10.08
CA ASN A 153 -29.18 -5.32 -9.09
C ASN A 153 -27.77 -5.15 -8.50
N TYR A 154 -26.80 -4.77 -9.34
CA TYR A 154 -25.46 -4.44 -8.87
C TYR A 154 -25.46 -3.26 -7.89
N ARG A 155 -26.20 -2.19 -8.21
CA ARG A 155 -26.31 -1.00 -7.36
C ARG A 155 -26.91 -1.33 -6.00
N ILE A 156 -28.01 -2.10 -5.96
CA ILE A 156 -28.67 -2.51 -4.71
C ILE A 156 -27.70 -3.29 -3.81
N ILE A 157 -26.99 -4.28 -4.37
CA ILE A 157 -26.01 -5.08 -3.62
C ILE A 157 -24.90 -4.19 -3.04
N MET A 158 -24.39 -3.24 -3.84
CA MET A 158 -23.34 -2.32 -3.39
C MET A 158 -23.84 -1.33 -2.34
N GLU A 159 -25.07 -0.83 -2.47
CA GLU A 159 -25.72 0.03 -1.46
C GLU A 159 -25.90 -0.70 -0.13
N GLU A 160 -26.34 -1.97 -0.16
CA GLU A 160 -26.48 -2.81 1.02
C GLU A 160 -25.12 -3.08 1.69
N GLN A 161 -24.10 -3.44 0.92
CA GLN A 161 -22.74 -3.64 1.44
C GLN A 161 -22.15 -2.36 2.05
N LEU A 162 -22.38 -1.20 1.42
CA LEU A 162 -21.95 0.09 1.94
C LEU A 162 -22.66 0.41 3.26
N LYS A 163 -23.97 0.13 3.37
CA LYS A 163 -24.74 0.31 4.60
C LYS A 163 -24.20 -0.59 5.72
N GLU A 164 -24.00 -1.88 5.47
CA GLU A 164 -23.40 -2.81 6.42
C GLU A 164 -21.99 -2.33 6.86
N ALA A 165 -21.17 -1.86 5.91
CA ALA A 165 -19.82 -1.38 6.18
C ALA A 165 -19.82 -0.13 7.09
N LYS A 166 -20.68 0.85 6.79
CA LYS A 166 -20.83 2.07 7.60
C LYS A 166 -21.32 1.76 9.01
N GLN A 167 -22.28 0.84 9.14
CA GLN A 167 -22.75 0.40 10.46
C GLN A 167 -21.64 -0.32 11.24
N ALA A 168 -20.86 -1.18 10.57
CA ALA A 168 -19.72 -1.84 11.19
C ALA A 168 -18.66 -0.85 11.68
N LEU A 169 -18.34 0.18 10.88
CA LEU A 169 -17.42 1.26 11.25
C LEU A 169 -17.94 2.08 12.43
N HIS A 170 -19.22 2.46 12.41
CA HIS A 170 -19.86 3.21 13.50
C HIS A 170 -19.83 2.44 14.84
N ASN A 171 -19.87 1.12 14.79
CA ASN A 171 -19.82 0.27 15.97
C ASN A 171 -18.39 0.06 16.52
N LEU A 172 -17.36 0.62 15.88
CA LEU A 172 -16.00 0.59 16.41
C LEU A 172 -15.81 1.71 17.46
N PRO A 173 -15.08 1.43 18.55
CA PRO A 173 -14.63 2.45 19.49
C PRO A 173 -13.84 3.56 18.76
N ARG A 174 -14.05 4.83 19.11
CA ARG A 174 -13.41 5.96 18.41
C ARG A 174 -11.89 5.92 18.50
N ASP A 175 -11.36 5.46 19.64
CA ASP A 175 -9.93 5.30 19.93
C ASP A 175 -9.24 4.18 19.14
N VAL A 176 -10.00 3.33 18.44
CA VAL A 176 -9.42 2.31 17.55
C VAL A 176 -9.59 2.64 16.07
N ILE A 177 -10.36 3.68 15.72
CA ILE A 177 -10.57 4.07 14.31
C ILE A 177 -9.33 4.78 13.76
N TYR A 178 -8.61 5.53 14.58
CA TYR A 178 -7.45 6.31 14.16
C TYR A 178 -6.21 5.90 14.94
N GLY A 179 -5.08 5.85 14.24
CA GLY A 179 -3.78 5.72 14.88
C GLY A 179 -3.34 7.02 15.53
N SER A 180 -2.33 6.92 16.40
CA SER A 180 -1.90 8.01 17.29
C SER A 180 -1.34 9.25 16.59
N ALA A 181 -0.95 9.16 15.31
CA ALA A 181 -0.40 10.28 14.55
C ALA A 181 -1.48 11.08 13.79
N ILE A 182 -2.71 10.56 13.68
CA ILE A 182 -3.81 11.28 13.04
C ILE A 182 -4.55 12.09 14.10
N ASN A 183 -4.45 13.41 14.04
CA ASN A 183 -5.32 14.29 14.81
C ASN A 183 -6.77 14.08 14.36
N GLN A 184 -7.68 13.87 15.31
CA GLN A 184 -9.11 13.62 15.03
C GLN A 184 -9.80 14.77 14.27
N ASP A 185 -9.23 15.97 14.33
CA ASP A 185 -9.67 17.17 13.59
C ASP A 185 -8.99 17.36 12.22
N SER A 186 -8.12 16.44 11.81
CA SER A 186 -7.45 16.51 10.51
C SER A 186 -8.44 16.19 9.39
N SER A 187 -8.68 17.14 8.49
CA SER A 187 -9.52 16.98 7.29
C SER A 187 -8.90 16.04 6.24
N TYR A 188 -7.95 15.20 6.62
CA TYR A 188 -7.21 14.32 5.73
C TYR A 188 -8.11 13.16 5.27
N GLN A 189 -8.76 13.36 4.13
CA GLN A 189 -9.56 12.34 3.47
C GLN A 189 -8.66 11.51 2.55
N PHE A 190 -8.45 10.25 2.93
CA PHE A 190 -7.95 9.25 1.99
C PHE A 190 -8.88 9.22 0.77
N PRO A 191 -8.35 9.31 -0.46
CA PRO A 191 -9.19 9.43 -1.64
C PRO A 191 -10.04 8.18 -1.82
N SER A 192 -11.35 8.39 -1.94
CA SER A 192 -12.32 7.37 -2.29
C SER A 192 -12.00 6.84 -3.69
N GLN A 193 -11.61 5.57 -3.78
CA GLN A 193 -11.56 4.87 -5.06
C GLN A 193 -12.55 3.70 -5.01
N PRO A 194 -13.52 3.63 -5.94
CA PRO A 194 -14.48 2.55 -5.98
C PRO A 194 -13.76 1.21 -6.18
N LEU A 195 -13.80 0.36 -5.15
CA LEU A 195 -13.35 -1.02 -5.28
C LEU A 195 -14.37 -1.79 -6.13
N GLY A 196 -13.99 -2.15 -7.35
CA GLY A 196 -14.71 -3.17 -8.12
C GLY A 196 -14.51 -4.53 -7.46
N MET A 197 -15.40 -4.92 -6.54
CA MET A 197 -15.42 -6.26 -5.96
C MET A 197 -16.18 -7.24 -6.87
N PRO A 198 -15.70 -8.48 -7.04
CA PRO A 198 -16.47 -9.54 -7.68
C PRO A 198 -17.67 -9.94 -6.81
N ILE A 199 -18.80 -10.17 -7.46
CA ILE A 199 -20.15 -10.33 -6.86
C ILE A 199 -20.30 -11.66 -6.09
N SER A 200 -19.32 -12.57 -6.17
CA SER A 200 -19.53 -14.00 -5.85
C SER A 200 -19.17 -14.44 -4.42
N SER A 201 -18.73 -13.55 -3.52
CA SER A 201 -18.48 -13.95 -2.12
C SER A 201 -18.70 -12.81 -1.12
N LYS A 202 -19.53 -13.03 -0.10
CA LYS A 202 -19.68 -12.07 1.02
C LYS A 202 -18.30 -11.87 1.67
N PRO A 203 -17.80 -10.63 1.78
CA PRO A 203 -16.51 -10.38 2.42
C PRO A 203 -16.57 -10.81 3.90
N THR A 204 -15.49 -11.39 4.41
CA THR A 204 -15.39 -11.68 5.87
C THR A 204 -15.29 -10.39 6.71
N SER A 205 -14.99 -9.25 6.07
CA SER A 205 -15.05 -7.91 6.64
C SER A 205 -15.13 -6.87 5.52
N ASN A 206 -15.94 -5.82 5.74
CA ASN A 206 -16.07 -4.69 4.82
C ASN A 206 -15.16 -3.50 5.21
N LEU A 207 -14.28 -3.69 6.22
CA LEU A 207 -13.38 -2.66 6.73
C LEU A 207 -11.92 -2.95 6.34
N SER A 208 -11.14 -1.89 6.11
CA SER A 208 -9.71 -1.94 5.80
C SER A 208 -8.96 -0.90 6.63
N TYR A 209 -7.68 -1.16 6.89
CA TYR A 209 -6.77 -0.11 7.34
C TYR A 209 -6.33 0.72 6.14
N TYR A 210 -6.21 2.02 6.29
CA TYR A 210 -5.79 2.97 5.28
C TYR A 210 -4.51 3.65 5.77
N ILE A 211 -3.47 3.62 4.93
CA ILE A 211 -2.19 4.25 5.20
C ILE A 211 -1.67 4.96 3.96
N ASP A 212 -0.86 5.99 4.20
CA ASP A 212 -0.08 6.67 3.19
C ASP A 212 1.40 6.40 3.44
N ILE A 213 2.13 6.07 2.38
CA ILE A 213 3.58 5.92 2.42
C ILE A 213 4.22 6.86 1.40
N THR A 214 5.48 7.19 1.61
CA THR A 214 6.33 7.75 0.56
C THR A 214 7.25 6.66 0.02
N LEU A 215 7.29 6.50 -1.30
CA LEU A 215 8.11 5.50 -1.97
C LEU A 215 9.08 6.18 -2.94
N ILE A 216 10.37 6.05 -2.65
CA ILE A 216 11.44 6.58 -3.50
C ILE A 216 11.83 5.51 -4.51
N LEU A 217 11.62 5.82 -5.78
CA LEU A 217 11.79 4.90 -6.91
C LEU A 217 12.85 5.41 -7.88
N TYR A 218 13.61 4.47 -8.45
CA TYR A 218 14.56 4.71 -9.53
C TYR A 218 14.14 3.91 -10.78
N PRO A 219 14.15 4.48 -12.00
CA PRO A 219 13.73 3.77 -13.21
C PRO A 219 14.62 2.57 -13.53
N GLY A 220 13.99 1.47 -13.95
CA GLY A 220 14.66 0.22 -14.28
C GLY A 220 14.72 -0.76 -13.12
N GLU A 221 15.26 -1.94 -13.39
CA GLU A 221 15.28 -3.07 -12.45
C GLU A 221 16.41 -3.00 -11.42
N ASN A 222 17.38 -2.09 -11.62
CA ASN A 222 18.49 -1.89 -10.71
C ASN A 222 18.88 -0.41 -10.58
N ILE A 223 19.45 -0.04 -9.42
CA ILE A 223 20.05 1.28 -9.19
C ILE A 223 21.56 1.19 -9.43
N PRO A 224 22.12 1.89 -10.43
CA PRO A 224 23.57 1.94 -10.63
C PRO A 224 24.28 2.49 -9.39
N LEU A 225 25.44 1.93 -9.04
CA LEU A 225 26.20 2.37 -7.86
C LEU A 225 26.51 3.87 -7.88
N ALA A 226 26.81 4.42 -9.06
CA ALA A 226 27.08 5.85 -9.26
C ALA A 226 25.87 6.76 -8.97
N GLU A 227 24.65 6.25 -9.09
CA GLU A 227 23.41 7.01 -8.89
C GLU A 227 22.98 7.02 -7.42
N ARG A 228 23.43 6.05 -6.61
CA ARG A 228 23.03 5.91 -5.20
C ARG A 228 23.29 7.15 -4.35
N PRO A 229 24.46 7.84 -4.45
CA PRO A 229 24.70 9.08 -3.71
C PRO A 229 23.71 10.18 -4.09
N ALA A 230 23.45 10.37 -5.38
CA ALA A 230 22.53 11.39 -5.87
C ALA A 230 21.08 11.14 -5.41
N ILE A 231 20.64 9.87 -5.40
CA ILE A 231 19.33 9.48 -4.85
C ILE A 231 19.29 9.71 -3.34
N GLY A 232 20.36 9.36 -2.61
CA GLY A 232 20.46 9.58 -1.17
C GLY A 232 20.40 11.04 -0.77
N CYS A 233 21.09 11.93 -1.48
CA CYS A 233 21.01 13.37 -1.27
C CYS A 233 19.59 13.91 -1.49
N ARG A 234 18.92 13.46 -2.57
CA ARG A 234 17.53 13.84 -2.84
C ARG A 234 16.57 13.35 -1.77
N ASN A 235 16.73 12.11 -1.31
CA ASN A 235 15.93 11.56 -0.23
C ASN A 235 16.13 12.33 1.08
N THR A 236 17.38 12.67 1.41
CA THR A 236 17.71 13.48 2.60
C THR A 236 17.08 14.87 2.51
N LYS A 237 17.19 15.53 1.35
CA LYS A 237 16.54 16.83 1.10
C LYS A 237 15.02 16.75 1.22
N HIS A 238 14.41 15.68 0.69
CA HIS A 238 12.98 15.42 0.84
C HIS A 238 12.57 15.36 2.31
N LYS A 239 13.26 14.55 3.13
CA LYS A 239 13.00 14.42 4.57
C LYS A 239 13.11 15.75 5.30
N LEU A 240 14.15 16.52 5.01
CA LEU A 240 14.34 17.85 5.60
C LEU A 240 13.19 18.79 5.24
N ASN A 241 12.80 18.84 3.96
CA ASN A 241 11.70 19.70 3.53
C ASN A 241 10.36 19.29 4.14
N LYS A 242 10.13 17.97 4.30
CA LYS A 242 8.94 17.44 4.98
C LYS A 242 8.90 17.87 6.44
N ALA A 243 9.98 17.64 7.19
CA ALA A 243 10.08 18.03 8.60
C ALA A 243 9.93 19.55 8.79
N TRP A 244 10.51 20.35 7.89
CA TRP A 244 10.34 21.81 7.90
C TRP A 244 8.89 22.24 7.63
N ALA A 245 8.20 21.59 6.70
CA ALA A 245 6.80 21.88 6.43
C ALA A 245 5.92 21.56 7.65
N GLU A 246 6.13 20.41 8.29
CA GLU A 246 5.45 20.00 9.52
C GLU A 246 5.66 21.01 10.66
N LEU A 247 6.91 21.43 10.88
CA LEU A 247 7.26 22.42 11.91
C LEU A 247 6.57 23.77 11.67
N LEU A 248 6.37 24.15 10.41
CA LEU A 248 5.71 25.39 10.00
C LEU A 248 4.19 25.26 9.83
N GLY A 249 3.60 24.08 10.10
CA GLY A 249 2.18 23.82 9.86
C GLY A 249 1.77 23.90 8.38
N LYS A 250 2.71 23.68 7.46
CA LYS A 250 2.49 23.69 6.00
C LYS A 250 2.32 22.27 5.47
N THR A 251 1.58 22.14 4.37
CA THR A 251 1.48 20.88 3.64
C THR A 251 2.75 20.62 2.83
N TYR A 252 3.30 19.42 2.95
CA TYR A 252 4.42 18.96 2.12
C TYR A 252 3.90 18.13 0.94
N SER A 253 4.46 18.34 -0.26
CA SER A 253 4.20 17.51 -1.42
C SER A 253 5.51 17.11 -2.11
N LEU A 254 5.65 15.82 -2.39
CA LEU A 254 6.82 15.27 -3.05
C LEU A 254 6.86 15.71 -4.52
N GLN A 255 7.94 16.40 -4.89
CA GLN A 255 8.08 16.95 -6.23
C GLN A 255 8.40 15.85 -7.26
N PRO A 256 7.83 15.93 -8.48
CA PRO A 256 8.19 15.02 -9.56
C PRO A 256 9.68 15.15 -9.91
N HIS A 257 10.31 14.02 -10.23
CA HIS A 257 11.68 13.99 -10.70
C HIS A 257 11.74 13.37 -12.10
N TYR A 258 12.26 14.15 -13.04
CA TYR A 258 12.49 13.73 -14.41
C TYR A 258 13.91 13.19 -14.54
N TYR A 259 14.02 11.90 -14.86
CA TYR A 259 15.30 11.29 -15.18
C TYR A 259 15.66 11.64 -16.62
N GLU A 260 16.90 12.09 -16.86
CA GLU A 260 17.38 12.32 -18.21
C GLU A 260 17.39 10.98 -18.98
N SER A 261 16.69 10.92 -20.11
CA SER A 261 16.77 9.78 -21.00
C SER A 261 18.18 9.73 -21.59
N LYS A 262 18.98 8.73 -21.22
CA LYS A 262 20.20 8.41 -21.96
C LYS A 262 19.78 7.95 -23.35
N GLU A 263 19.78 8.85 -24.33
CA GLU A 263 19.65 8.46 -25.73
C GLU A 263 20.73 7.40 -26.04
N PRO A 264 20.39 6.32 -26.76
CA PRO A 264 21.41 5.39 -27.23
C PRO A 264 22.37 6.16 -28.13
N SER A 265 23.64 6.23 -27.75
CA SER A 265 24.69 6.89 -28.50
C SER A 265 24.68 6.38 -29.95
N ARG A 266 24.22 7.19 -30.90
CA ARG A 266 24.40 6.93 -32.33
C ARG A 266 25.90 6.77 -32.56
N SER A 267 26.34 5.54 -32.82
CA SER A 267 27.69 5.25 -33.26
C SER A 267 27.97 6.09 -34.50
N LYS A 268 28.84 7.10 -34.37
CA LYS A 268 29.37 7.84 -35.52
C LYS A 268 30.28 6.90 -36.30
N THR A 269 29.71 6.15 -37.25
CA THR A 269 30.50 5.41 -38.24
C THR A 269 31.16 6.43 -39.15
N ARG A 270 32.40 6.78 -38.85
CA ARG A 270 33.24 7.66 -39.66
C ARG A 270 33.65 6.88 -40.91
N LYS A 271 32.90 7.03 -42.01
CA LYS A 271 33.32 6.54 -43.33
C LYS A 271 34.61 7.27 -43.73
N MET A 272 35.74 6.58 -43.66
CA MET A 272 36.97 7.00 -44.33
C MET A 272 36.75 6.90 -45.84
N LYS A 273 36.77 8.04 -46.55
CA LYS A 273 37.03 8.07 -47.99
C LYS A 273 38.52 7.78 -48.19
N ARG A 274 38.84 6.72 -48.91
CA ARG A 274 40.17 6.51 -49.48
C ARG A 274 40.27 7.31 -50.78
N HIS A 275 41.39 8.01 -50.94
CA HIS A 275 41.83 8.68 -52.17
C HIS A 275 42.25 7.65 -53.22
#